data_AF-A0A9R0U4P5-F1
#
_entry.id   AF-A0A9R0U4P5-F1
#
_cell.length_a   1.000
_cell.length_b   1.000
_cell.length_c   1.000
_cell.angle_alpha   90.00
_cell.angle_beta   90.00
_cell.angle_gamma   90.00
#
_symmetry.space_group_name_H-M   'P 1'
#
loop_
_entity.id
_entity.type
_entity.pdbx_description
1 polymer ?
#
loop_
_entity_poly.entity_id
_entity_poly.type
_entity_poly.pdbx_seq_one_letter_code
_entity_poly.pdbx_strand_id
1 'polypeptide(L)'
;MASKFVVSCSPESVRWPTVGKYKVDVASLESLALPELQVKEDTDLFIIDEVGKMELFSSAFFPAVMRVMESNIPVLATIPLPRYGRDIPGVARLRNHPGADVFTLNTGNRDTMRESIYNQLSRLMQKR
;
A
#
# COMPACT_ATOMS: atom_id res chain seq x y z
N MET A 1 21.45 -23.65 -23.64
CA MET A 1 20.00 -23.44 -23.84
C MET A 1 19.52 -22.46 -22.79
N ALA A 2 19.26 -21.20 -23.17
CA ALA A 2 18.60 -20.26 -22.28
C ALA A 2 17.09 -20.48 -22.43
N SER A 3 16.44 -20.94 -21.37
CA SER A 3 14.98 -21.02 -21.34
C SER A 3 14.44 -19.59 -21.31
N LYS A 4 13.90 -19.15 -22.45
CA LYS A 4 13.16 -17.90 -22.57
C LYS A 4 11.85 -18.13 -21.82
N PHE A 5 11.74 -17.61 -20.60
CA PHE A 5 10.44 -17.45 -19.94
C PHE A 5 9.65 -16.42 -20.73
N VAL A 6 8.82 -16.90 -21.66
CA VAL A 6 7.79 -16.09 -22.30
C VAL A 6 6.68 -15.95 -21.28
N VAL A 7 6.59 -14.78 -20.63
CA VAL A 7 5.36 -14.38 -19.94
C VAL A 7 4.32 -14.17 -21.03
N SER A 8 3.47 -15.18 -21.28
CA SER A 8 2.39 -15.05 -22.23
C SER A 8 1.37 -14.06 -21.69
N CYS A 9 1.29 -12.89 -22.33
CA CYS A 9 0.24 -11.90 -22.12
C CYS A 9 -1.13 -12.60 -22.29
N SER A 10 -1.93 -12.70 -21.23
CA SER A 10 -3.30 -13.21 -21.36
C SER A 10 -4.09 -12.28 -22.30
N PRO A 11 -5.06 -12.79 -23.08
CA PRO A 11 -5.86 -11.95 -23.98
C PRO A 11 -6.55 -10.77 -23.25
N GLU A 12 -6.82 -10.94 -21.96
CA GLU A 12 -7.45 -9.94 -21.08
C GLU A 12 -6.56 -8.74 -20.78
N SER A 13 -5.24 -8.93 -20.81
CA SER A 13 -4.24 -7.88 -20.52
C SER A 13 -4.29 -6.68 -21.48
N VAL A 14 -4.91 -6.83 -22.65
CA VAL A 14 -5.13 -5.73 -23.60
C VAL A 14 -5.90 -4.59 -22.92
N ARG A 15 -6.88 -4.92 -22.06
CA ARG A 15 -7.76 -3.95 -21.38
C ARG A 15 -7.21 -3.47 -20.04
N TRP A 16 -6.10 -4.05 -19.56
CA TRP A 16 -5.53 -3.66 -18.27
C TRP A 16 -4.99 -2.23 -18.29
N PRO A 17 -5.15 -1.49 -17.19
CA PRO A 17 -4.52 -0.19 -17.00
C PRO A 17 -3.00 -0.25 -17.17
N THR A 18 -2.39 0.86 -17.58
CA THR A 18 -0.96 0.96 -17.80
C THR A 18 -0.30 2.00 -16.90
N VAL A 19 0.91 1.67 -16.44
CA VAL A 19 1.81 2.60 -15.75
C VAL A 19 3.18 2.50 -16.40
N GLY A 20 3.50 3.46 -17.26
CA GLY A 20 4.71 3.39 -18.08
C GLY A 20 4.69 2.16 -18.97
N LYS A 21 5.69 1.30 -18.83
CA LYS A 21 5.82 0.03 -19.58
C LYS A 21 5.05 -1.14 -18.95
N TYR A 22 4.44 -0.94 -17.79
CA TYR A 22 3.78 -2.01 -17.02
C TYR A 22 2.27 -2.01 -17.23
N LYS A 23 1.70 -3.21 -17.21
CA LYS A 23 0.26 -3.48 -17.21
C LYS A 23 -0.15 -3.91 -15.80
N VAL A 24 -1.28 -3.41 -15.31
CA VAL A 24 -1.75 -3.66 -13.95
C VAL A 24 -2.84 -4.72 -13.96
N ASP A 25 -2.54 -5.88 -13.37
CA ASP A 25 -3.53 -6.94 -13.15
C ASP A 25 -4.36 -6.62 -11.90
N VAL A 26 -5.42 -5.84 -12.09
CA VAL A 26 -6.31 -5.42 -11.00
C VAL A 26 -7.03 -6.63 -10.40
N ALA A 27 -7.42 -7.63 -11.20
CA ALA A 27 -8.15 -8.79 -10.72
C ALA A 27 -7.30 -9.64 -9.77
N SER A 28 -6.03 -9.88 -10.13
CA SER A 28 -5.09 -10.59 -9.26
C SER A 28 -4.86 -9.84 -7.95
N LEU A 29 -4.66 -8.51 -8.00
CA LEU A 29 -4.55 -7.68 -6.80
C LEU A 29 -5.79 -7.83 -5.91
N GLU A 30 -6.98 -7.70 -6.49
CA GLU A 30 -8.24 -7.75 -5.73
C GLU A 30 -8.44 -9.12 -5.08
N SER A 31 -8.15 -10.21 -5.80
CA SER A 31 -8.30 -11.57 -5.29
C SER A 31 -7.37 -11.89 -4.11
N LEU A 32 -6.21 -11.25 -4.03
CA LEU A 32 -5.19 -11.50 -3.01
C LEU A 32 -5.25 -10.49 -1.87
N ALA A 33 -5.37 -9.20 -2.17
CA ALA A 33 -5.23 -8.14 -1.17
C ALA A 33 -6.55 -7.81 -0.45
N LEU A 34 -7.70 -7.86 -1.13
CA LEU A 34 -8.97 -7.49 -0.48
C LEU A 34 -9.38 -8.42 0.68
N PRO A 35 -9.18 -9.75 0.61
CA PRO A 35 -9.44 -10.63 1.75
C PRO A 35 -8.57 -10.28 2.98
N GLU A 36 -7.32 -9.87 2.74
CA GLU A 36 -6.37 -9.50 3.80
C GLU A 36 -6.66 -8.12 4.42
N LEU A 37 -7.42 -7.26 3.73
CA LEU A 37 -7.86 -5.96 4.25
C LEU A 37 -9.19 -6.03 5.04
N GLN A 38 -9.67 -7.23 5.36
CA GLN A 38 -10.82 -7.39 6.23
C GLN A 38 -10.42 -7.16 7.69
N VAL A 39 -11.11 -6.22 8.35
CA VAL A 39 -10.94 -5.95 9.78
C VAL A 39 -11.51 -7.12 10.58
N LYS A 40 -10.63 -7.87 11.24
CA LYS A 40 -10.98 -8.98 12.14
C LYS A 40 -10.56 -8.63 13.56
N GLU A 41 -11.31 -9.14 14.55
CA GLU A 41 -11.08 -8.81 15.97
C GLU A 41 -9.73 -9.31 16.49
N ASP A 42 -9.20 -10.38 15.91
CA ASP A 42 -7.93 -11.01 16.24
C ASP A 42 -6.71 -10.41 15.50
N THR A 43 -6.90 -9.31 14.76
CA THR A 43 -5.82 -8.67 14.01
C THR A 43 -5.09 -7.63 14.87
N ASP A 44 -3.78 -7.84 15.05
CA ASP A 44 -2.91 -6.98 15.86
C ASP A 44 -2.30 -5.81 15.10
N LEU A 45 -2.04 -5.98 13.81
CA LEU A 45 -1.33 -5.01 12.97
C LEU A 45 -1.65 -5.25 11.50
N PHE A 46 -1.92 -4.17 10.77
CA PHE A 46 -1.90 -4.19 9.30
C PHE A 46 -0.57 -3.68 8.76
N ILE A 47 -0.02 -4.37 7.77
CA ILE A 47 1.15 -3.92 7.01
C ILE A 47 0.75 -3.84 5.54
N ILE A 48 0.89 -2.65 4.95
CA ILE A 48 0.53 -2.39 3.55
C ILE A 48 1.72 -1.74 2.84
N ASP A 49 2.46 -2.54 2.09
CA ASP A 49 3.56 -2.08 1.24
C ASP A 49 3.17 -2.34 -0.22
N GLU A 50 2.63 -1.43 -1.00
CA GLU A 50 2.50 0.04 -0.98
C GLU A 50 1.02 0.41 -1.22
N VAL A 51 0.60 1.63 -0.88
CA VAL A 51 -0.66 2.22 -1.41
C VAL A 51 -0.31 3.27 -2.47
N GLY A 52 -0.21 2.82 -3.71
CA GLY A 52 0.33 3.62 -4.81
C GLY A 52 -0.59 3.68 -6.04
N LYS A 53 -0.03 4.23 -7.13
CA LYS A 53 -0.79 4.43 -8.37
C LYS A 53 -1.36 3.13 -8.94
N MET A 54 -0.62 2.03 -8.80
CA MET A 54 -0.99 0.75 -9.40
C MET A 54 -2.16 0.12 -8.63
N GLU A 55 -2.13 0.16 -7.31
CA GLU A 55 -3.15 -0.42 -6.45
C GLU A 55 -4.45 0.38 -6.53
N LEU A 56 -4.34 1.71 -6.71
CA LEU A 56 -5.47 2.61 -6.86
C LEU A 56 -6.24 2.47 -8.20
N PHE A 57 -5.83 1.59 -9.11
CA PHE A 57 -6.69 1.18 -10.23
C PHE A 57 -7.83 0.24 -9.78
N SER A 58 -7.69 -0.44 -8.65
CA SER A 58 -8.81 -1.15 -8.03
C SER A 58 -9.75 -0.16 -7.37
N SER A 59 -11.00 -0.15 -7.82
CA SER A 59 -12.05 0.66 -7.18
C SER A 59 -12.41 0.19 -5.78
N ALA A 60 -12.11 -1.07 -5.44
CA ALA A 60 -12.39 -1.69 -4.15
C ALA A 60 -11.24 -1.56 -3.14
N PHE A 61 -10.00 -1.46 -3.60
CA PHE A 61 -8.81 -1.44 -2.75
C PHE A 61 -8.76 -0.22 -1.83
N PHE A 62 -8.88 1.00 -2.38
CA PHE A 62 -8.78 2.22 -1.56
C PHE A 62 -9.86 2.31 -0.46
N PRO A 63 -11.15 2.01 -0.74
CA PRO A 63 -12.14 1.89 0.32
C PRO A 63 -11.80 0.85 1.39
N ALA A 64 -11.20 -0.28 1.02
CA ALA A 64 -10.77 -1.30 2.00
C ALA A 64 -9.63 -0.79 2.89
N VAL A 65 -8.63 -0.13 2.32
CA VAL A 65 -7.56 0.53 3.09
C VAL A 65 -8.12 1.58 4.05
N MET A 66 -9.09 2.39 3.61
CA MET A 66 -9.71 3.40 4.49
C MET A 66 -10.47 2.76 5.66
N ARG A 67 -11.18 1.65 5.45
CA ARG A 67 -11.83 0.91 6.56
C ARG A 67 -10.83 0.40 7.58
N VAL A 68 -9.67 -0.07 7.12
CA VAL A 68 -8.57 -0.48 8.00
C VAL A 68 -8.02 0.71 8.79
N MET A 69 -7.80 1.85 8.14
CA MET A 69 -7.35 3.11 8.76
C MET A 69 -8.35 3.68 9.78
N GLU A 70 -9.65 3.43 9.60
CA GLU A 70 -10.73 3.85 10.50
C GLU A 70 -10.96 2.86 11.67
N SER A 71 -10.25 1.73 11.67
CA SER A 71 -10.31 0.75 12.75
C SER A 71 -9.42 1.15 13.95
N ASN A 72 -9.56 0.43 15.06
CA ASN A 72 -8.68 0.59 16.23
C ASN A 72 -7.38 -0.25 16.13
N ILE A 73 -7.07 -0.81 14.96
CA ILE A 73 -5.90 -1.66 14.74
C ILE A 73 -4.77 -0.79 14.18
N PRO A 74 -3.55 -0.86 14.75
CA PRO A 74 -2.39 -0.18 14.18
C PRO A 74 -2.16 -0.52 12.71
N VAL A 75 -1.73 0.47 11.92
CA VAL A 75 -1.44 0.31 10.49
C VAL A 75 -0.04 0.85 10.21
N LEU A 76 0.80 0.03 9.59
CA LEU A 76 2.02 0.47 8.95
C LEU A 76 1.83 0.42 7.44
N ALA A 77 1.89 1.56 6.76
CA ALA A 77 1.74 1.62 5.31
C ALA A 77 2.84 2.45 4.66
N THR A 78 3.19 2.10 3.42
CA THR A 78 4.06 2.92 2.57
C THR A 78 3.23 3.59 1.47
N ILE A 79 3.58 4.83 1.16
CA ILE A 79 2.96 5.60 0.09
C ILE A 79 4.05 6.26 -0.78
N PRO A 80 3.82 6.40 -2.10
CA PRO A 80 4.80 7.03 -2.97
C PRO A 80 4.89 8.53 -2.69
N LEU A 81 6.08 9.09 -2.90
CA LEU A 81 6.27 10.55 -2.90
C LEU A 81 5.57 11.19 -4.11
N PRO A 82 5.00 12.40 -3.94
CA PRO A 82 4.46 13.16 -5.07
C PRO A 82 5.52 13.36 -6.16
N ARG A 83 5.20 12.98 -7.39
CA ARG A 83 6.09 13.18 -8.54
C ARG A 83 5.75 14.48 -9.24
N TYR A 84 6.74 15.37 -9.38
CA TYR A 84 6.61 16.65 -10.09
C TYR A 84 5.46 17.53 -9.55
N GLY A 85 5.21 17.50 -8.23
CA GLY A 85 4.15 18.29 -7.60
C GLY A 85 2.73 17.80 -7.87
N ARG A 86 2.54 16.70 -8.62
CA ARG A 86 1.24 16.06 -8.81
C ARG A 86 1.07 14.95 -7.81
N ASP A 87 0.12 15.15 -6.90
CA ASP A 87 -0.27 14.15 -5.94
C ASP A 87 -1.38 13.26 -6.49
N ILE A 88 -1.38 11.99 -6.08
CA ILE A 88 -2.47 11.07 -6.41
C ILE A 88 -3.54 11.25 -5.33
N PRO A 89 -4.81 11.58 -5.65
CA PRO A 89 -5.80 11.96 -4.64
C PRO A 89 -5.95 10.94 -3.49
N GLY A 90 -5.92 9.63 -3.78
CA GLY A 90 -5.97 8.58 -2.76
C GLY A 90 -4.74 8.59 -1.84
N VAL A 91 -3.54 8.76 -2.41
CA VAL A 91 -2.28 8.87 -1.68
C VAL A 91 -2.27 10.13 -0.80
N ALA A 92 -2.70 11.26 -1.36
CA ALA A 92 -2.80 12.53 -0.64
C ALA A 92 -3.74 12.40 0.57
N ARG A 93 -4.86 11.70 0.41
CA ARG A 93 -5.83 11.45 1.48
C ARG A 93 -5.23 10.62 2.62
N LEU A 94 -4.43 9.59 2.31
CA LEU A 94 -3.72 8.82 3.35
C LEU A 94 -2.66 9.66 4.05
N ARG A 95 -1.85 10.40 3.29
CA ARG A 95 -0.80 11.26 3.84
C ARG A 95 -1.35 12.32 4.79
N ASN A 96 -2.52 12.87 4.47
CA ASN A 96 -3.15 13.94 5.26
C ASN A 96 -4.16 13.40 6.27
N HIS A 97 -4.21 12.09 6.51
CA HIS A 97 -5.15 11.51 7.46
C HIS A 97 -4.81 12.00 8.89
N PRO A 98 -5.77 12.50 9.67
CA PRO A 98 -5.50 13.13 10.97
C PRO A 98 -4.91 12.18 12.02
N GLY A 99 -5.12 10.87 11.86
CA GLY A 99 -4.53 9.84 12.71
C GLY A 99 -3.21 9.24 12.19
N ALA A 100 -2.64 9.76 11.10
CA ALA A 100 -1.42 9.21 10.51
C ALA A 100 -0.18 10.04 10.89
N ASP A 101 0.85 9.35 11.38
CA ASP A 101 2.20 9.90 11.47
C ASP A 101 2.98 9.53 10.20
N VAL A 102 3.43 10.54 9.46
CA VAL A 102 4.07 10.36 8.16
C VAL A 102 5.58 10.59 8.24
N PHE A 103 6.35 9.57 7.90
CA PHE A 103 7.80 9.62 7.83
C PHE A 103 8.26 9.65 6.37
N THR A 104 9.01 10.69 5.98
CA THR A 104 9.63 10.75 4.65
C THR A 104 11.03 10.13 4.70
N LEU A 105 11.20 9.01 4.00
CA LEU A 105 12.48 8.29 3.95
C LEU A 105 13.39 8.81 2.83
N ASN A 106 14.68 8.85 3.13
CA ASN A 106 15.77 9.03 2.19
C ASN A 106 16.96 8.13 2.58
N THR A 107 18.02 8.12 1.79
CA THR A 107 19.18 7.27 2.05
C THR A 107 19.92 7.59 3.35
N GLY A 108 19.85 8.84 3.82
CA GLY A 108 20.54 9.30 5.03
C GLY A 108 19.77 9.13 6.33
N ASN A 109 18.45 8.90 6.29
CA ASN A 109 17.62 8.73 7.49
C ASN A 109 17.00 7.34 7.64
N ARG A 110 17.33 6.39 6.76
CA ARG A 110 16.70 5.06 6.74
C ARG A 110 16.77 4.35 8.09
N ASP A 111 17.96 4.27 8.68
CA ASP A 111 18.17 3.50 9.91
C ASP A 111 17.55 4.19 11.13
N THR A 112 17.67 5.52 11.22
CA THR A 112 17.08 6.31 12.30
C THR A 112 15.56 6.31 12.25
N MET A 113 14.97 6.35 11.04
CA MET A 113 13.53 6.22 10.85
C MET A 113 13.04 4.80 11.13
N ARG A 114 13.81 3.77 10.79
CA ARG A 114 13.50 2.38 11.15
C ARG A 114 13.33 2.24 12.66
N GLU A 115 14.28 2.75 13.45
CA GLU A 115 14.21 2.72 14.92
C GLU A 115 13.01 3.52 15.44
N SER A 116 12.76 4.70 14.88
CA SER A 116 11.63 5.56 15.27
C SER A 116 10.28 4.86 15.04
N ILE A 117 10.08 4.30 13.84
CA ILE A 117 8.87 3.56 13.47
C ILE A 117 8.71 2.32 14.34
N TYR A 118 9.78 1.56 14.57
CA TYR A 118 9.75 0.36 15.42
C TYR A 118 9.32 0.69 16.85
N ASN A 119 9.90 1.73 17.45
CA ASN A 119 9.57 2.16 18.80
C ASN A 119 8.12 2.64 18.90
N GLN A 120 7.62 3.35 17.89
CA GLN A 120 6.24 3.80 17.84
C GLN A 120 5.26 2.62 17.73
N LEU A 121 5.49 1.70 16.80
CA LEU A 121 4.65 0.50 16.65
C LEU A 121 4.64 -0.36 17.91
N SER A 122 5.80 -0.58 18.52
CA SER A 122 5.92 -1.33 19.77
C SER A 122 5.07 -0.73 20.89
N ARG A 123 5.04 0.61 21.00
CA ARG A 123 4.20 1.31 21.99
C ARG A 123 2.72 1.19 21.70
N LEU A 124 2.32 1.19 20.43
CA LEU A 124 0.92 1.02 20.03
C LEU A 124 0.42 -0.40 20.33
N MET A 125 1.26 -1.40 20.09
CA MET A 125 0.92 -2.81 20.36
C MET A 125 0.88 -3.16 21.84
N GLN A 126 1.65 -2.48 22.70
CA GLN A 126 1.63 -2.68 24.16
C GLN A 126 0.41 -2.08 24.87
N LYS A 127 -0.36 -1.20 24.21
CA LYS A 127 -1.52 -0.51 24.79
C LYS A 127 -2.84 -1.29 24.65
N ARG A 128 -2.78 -2.53 24.15
CA ARG A 128 -3.92 -3.44 24.02
C ARG A 128 -3.93 -4.46 25.13
#